data_AF-A0A177AQZ7-F1
#
_entry.id   AF-A0A177AQZ7-F1
#
_cell.length_a   1.000
_cell.length_b   1.000
_cell.length_c   1.000
_cell.angle_alpha   90.00
_cell.angle_beta   90.00
_cell.angle_gamma   90.00
#
_symmetry.space_group_name_H-M   'P 1'
#
loop_
_entity.id
_entity.type
_entity.pdbx_description
1 polymer ?
#
loop_
_entity_poly.entity_id
_entity_poly.type
_entity_poly.pdbx_seq_one_letter_code
_entity_poly.pdbx_strand_id
1 'polypeptide(L)' 'MDETGLVWRKIPKTTMSTLYERKNNKKGKKHYKDRITILCTSNMDGTDHQKLMVVGKSRNPRSFK' A
#
# COMPACT_ATOMS: atom_id res chain seq x y z
N MET A 1 -14.96 -1.37 -11.63
CA MET A 1 -13.74 -2.10 -11.24
C MET A 1 -12.64 -1.08 -11.09
N ASP A 2 -12.04 -0.99 -9.90
CA ASP A 2 -11.07 0.06 -9.56
C ASP A 2 -9.78 -0.53 -8.98
N GLU A 3 -8.65 0.15 -9.19
CA GLU A 3 -7.34 -0.24 -8.70
C GLU A 3 -6.86 0.75 -7.64
N THR A 4 -6.53 0.25 -6.45
CA THR A 4 -6.00 1.11 -5.38
C THR A 4 -4.66 0.62 -4.85
N GLY A 5 -3.81 1.56 -4.47
CA GLY A 5 -2.49 1.29 -3.90
C GLY A 5 -2.55 1.18 -2.38
N LEU A 6 -2.41 -0.03 -1.84
CA LEU A 6 -2.23 -0.26 -0.42
C LEU A 6 -0.76 -0.04 -0.03
N VAL A 7 -0.52 0.82 0.97
CA VAL A 7 0.82 1.08 1.49
C VAL A 7 1.04 0.29 2.78
N TRP A 8 1.85 -0.75 2.69
CA TRP A 8 2.18 -1.68 3.78
C TRP A 8 3.49 -1.29 4.48
N ARG A 9 3.60 -1.65 5.77
CA ARG A 9 4.79 -1.41 6.65
C ARG A 9 5.22 0.05 6.79
N LYS A 10 4.35 1.00 6.43
CA LYS A 10 4.62 2.42 6.58
C LYS A 10 4.51 2.81 8.06
N ILE A 11 5.61 3.28 8.60
CA ILE A 11 5.64 3.88 9.94
C ILE A 11 4.73 5.13 9.93
N PRO A 12 3.79 5.27 10.89
CA PRO A 12 2.94 6.45 10.98
C PRO A 12 3.78 7.70 11.24
N LYS A 13 3.39 8.81 10.61
CA LYS A 13 4.10 10.10 10.75
C LYS A 13 3.81 10.79 12.09
N THR A 14 2.70 10.44 12.74
CA THR A 14 2.22 11.05 13.98
C THR A 14 2.30 10.08 15.17
N THR A 15 1.85 10.55 16.35
CA THR A 15 2.04 10.03 17.72
C THR A 15 1.81 8.54 17.99
N MET A 16 1.31 7.75 17.03
CA MET A 16 1.10 6.31 17.17
C MET A 16 2.32 5.42 16.84
N SER A 17 3.48 5.99 16.55
CA SER A 17 4.71 5.20 16.37
C SER A 17 5.30 4.77 17.73
N THR A 18 5.69 3.51 17.85
CA THR A 18 6.38 2.98 19.05
C THR A 18 7.74 3.66 19.26
N LEU A 19 8.27 3.62 20.49
CA LEU A 19 9.62 4.16 20.82
C LEU A 19 10.73 3.50 19.99
N TYR A 20 10.58 2.20 19.68
CA TYR A 20 11.49 1.46 18.82
C TYR A 20 11.47 1.98 17.37
N GLU A 21 10.28 2.18 16.80
CA GLU A 21 10.13 2.73 15.46
C GLU A 21 10.68 4.15 15.38
N ARG A 22 10.45 5.01 16.39
CA ARG A 22 11.01 6.37 16.42
C ARG A 22 12.54 6.37 16.48
N LYS A 23 13.15 5.51 17.32
CA LYS A 23 14.62 5.39 17.41
C LYS A 23 15.24 4.89 16.10
N ASN A 24 14.57 3.97 15.40
CA ASN A 24 15.05 3.43 14.13
C ASN A 24 14.71 4.31 12.92
N ASN A 25 13.71 5.17 13.04
CA ASN A 25 13.32 6.15 12.03
C ASN A 25 14.26 7.36 12.07
N LYS A 26 15.49 7.16 11.57
CA LYS A 26 16.50 8.23 11.47
C LYS A 26 16.05 9.30 10.47
N LYS A 27 16.15 10.59 10.85
CA LYS A 27 15.96 11.72 9.92
C LYS A 27 16.85 11.51 8.69
N GLY A 28 16.26 11.54 7.49
CA GLY A 28 16.96 11.33 6.21
C GLY A 28 16.92 9.90 5.66
N LYS A 29 16.38 8.90 6.37
CA LYS A 29 16.15 7.56 5.80
C LYS A 29 14.81 7.50 5.06
N LYS A 30 14.83 6.88 3.87
CA LYS A 30 13.61 6.52 3.14
C LYS A 30 12.77 5.60 4.03
N HIS A 31 11.56 6.03 4.38
CA HIS A 31 10.66 5.18 5.16
C HIS A 31 10.41 3.87 4.40
N TYR A 32 10.53 2.75 5.11
CA TYR A 32 10.09 1.46 4.62
C TYR A 32 8.59 1.58 4.33
N LYS A 33 8.23 1.44 3.06
CA LYS A 33 6.85 1.37 2.60
C LYS A 33 6.82 0.47 1.39
N ASP A 34 6.11 -0.64 1.51
CA ASP A 34 5.85 -1.53 0.39
C ASP A 34 4.51 -1.10 -0.20
N ARG A 35 4.46 -0.82 -1.51
CA ARG A 35 3.20 -0.51 -2.20
C ARG A 35 2.70 -1.78 -2.90
N ILE A 36 1.52 -2.22 -2.52
CA ILE A 36 0.81 -3.35 -3.13
C ILE A 36 -0.38 -2.77 -3.88
N THR A 37 -0.59 -3.17 -5.13
CA THR A 37 -1.81 -2.79 -5.85
C THR A 37 -2.87 -3.83 -5.58
N ILE A 38 -4.03 -3.40 -5.10
CA ILE A 38 -5.19 -4.25 -4.89
C ILE A 38 -6.28 -3.85 -5.88
N LEU A 39 -6.97 -4.88 -6.36
CA LEU A 39 -8.10 -4.74 -7.26
C LEU A 39 -9.39 -4.85 -6.45
N CYS A 40 -10.20 -3.81 -6.53
CA CYS A 40 -11.48 -3.69 -5.85
C CYS A 40 -12.61 -3.75 -6.88
N THR A 41 -13.54 -4.68 -6.71
CA THR A 41 -14.74 -4.77 -7.54
C THR A 41 -15.95 -4.90 -6.64
N SER A 42 -16.93 -4.04 -6.88
CA SER A 42 -18.19 -4.01 -6.14
C SER A 42 -19.32 -3.65 -7.11
N ASN A 43 -20.54 -4.09 -6.80
CA ASN A 43 -21.75 -3.70 -7.49
C ASN A 43 -22.13 -2.24 -7.17
N MET A 44 -23.10 -1.69 -7.90
CA MET A 44 -23.51 -0.28 -7.74
C MET A 44 -24.00 0.03 -6.31
N ASP A 45 -24.65 -0.95 -5.66
CA ASP A 45 -25.24 -0.80 -4.33
C ASP A 45 -24.28 -1.12 -3.18
N GLY A 46 -23.06 -1.63 -3.45
CA GLY A 46 -22.11 -2.00 -2.41
C GLY A 46 -22.54 -3.17 -1.52
N THR A 47 -23.46 -4.01 -1.98
CA THR A 47 -23.87 -5.23 -1.25
C THR A 47 -23.00 -6.42 -1.61
N ASP A 48 -22.61 -6.51 -2.88
CA ASP A 48 -21.74 -7.56 -3.38
C ASP A 48 -20.36 -6.99 -3.68
N HIS A 49 -19.38 -7.50 -2.95
CA HIS A 49 -17.97 -7.15 -3.13
C HIS A 49 -17.21 -8.42 -3.51
N GLN A 50 -16.51 -8.35 -4.64
CA GLN A 50 -15.55 -9.38 -5.01
C GLN A 50 -14.40 -9.37 -3.99
N LYS A 51 -13.89 -10.56 -3.64
CA LYS A 51 -12.72 -10.68 -2.77
C LYS A 51 -11.55 -9.85 -3.31
N LEU A 52 -10.88 -9.11 -2.41
CA LEU A 52 -9.72 -8.29 -2.76
C LEU A 52 -8.63 -9.16 -3.40
N MET A 53 -8.19 -8.78 -4.60
CA MET A 53 -7.12 -9.46 -5.33
C MET A 53 -5.86 -8.59 -5.34
N VAL A 54 -4.70 -9.22 -5.16
CA VAL A 54 -3.40 -8.54 -5.27
C VAL A 54 -2.94 -8.59 -6.72
N VAL A 55 -2.74 -7.43 -7.31
CA VAL A 55 -2.16 -7.30 -8.64
C VAL A 55 -0.65 -7.44 -8.52
N GLY A 56 -0.11 -8.51 -9.09
CA GLY A 56 1.32 -8.78 -9.13
C GLY A 56 2.08 -7.78 -10.00
N LYS A 57 3.41 -7.81 -9.91
CA LYS A 57 4.26 -7.03 -10.83
C LYS A 57 4.09 -7.57 -12.25
N SER A 58 4.05 -6.66 -13.23
CA SER A 58 4.09 -7.06 -14.64
C SER A 58 5.31 -7.93 -14.91
N ARG A 59 5.12 -9.00 -15.68
CA ARG A 59 6.22 -9.86 -16.15
C ARG A 59 7.28 -9.07 -16.92
N ASN A 60 6.84 -8.06 -17.69
CA ASN A 60 7.70 -7.14 -18.43
C ASN A 60 7.40 -5.71 -17.95
N PRO A 61 8.16 -5.18 -16.96
CA PRO A 61 7.97 -3.83 -16.47
C PRO A 61 8.42 -2.82 -17.54
N ARG A 62 7.55 -1.87 -17.91
CA ARG A 62 7.95 -0.71 -18.73
C ARG A 62 8.59 0.35 -17.83
N SER A 63 9.61 1.04 -18.33
CA SER A 63 10.14 2.21 -17.64
C SER A 63 9.03 3.26 -17.50
N PHE A 64 9.00 3.94 -16.36
CA PHE A 64 8.18 5.14 -16.23
C PHE A 64 8.68 6.14 -17.29
N LYS A 65 7.76 6.70 -18.08
CA LYS A 65 8.05 7.76 -19.05
C LYS A 65 8.01 9.11 -18.34
#